data_AF-A0A849S916-F1
#
_entry.id   AF-A0A849S916-F1
#
_cell.length_a   1.000
_cell.length_b   1.000
_cell.length_c   1.000
_cell.angle_alpha   90.00
_cell.angle_beta   90.00
_cell.angle_gamma   90.00
#
_symmetry.space_group_name_H-M   'P 1'
#
loop_
_entity.id
_entity.type
_entity.pdbx_description
1 polymer ?
#
loop_
_entity_poly.entity_id
_entity_poly.type
_entity_poly.pdbx_seq_one_letter_code
_entity_poly.pdbx_strand_id
1 'polypeptide(L)' 'MPNYQDIYQQANQLPALEKLQLAELLLADLDAPDPEIDTIWRDEAQKRWQAYRAKELDTVSYEAVMKKYK' A
#
# COMPACT_ATOMS: atom_id res chain seq x y z
N MET A 1 3.56 -30.80 0.29
CA MET A 1 3.99 -29.55 0.94
C MET A 1 2.94 -29.19 1.98
N PRO A 2 3.32 -28.68 3.16
CA PRO A 2 2.35 -28.24 4.17
C PRO A 2 1.44 -27.16 3.59
N ASN A 3 0.14 -27.20 3.94
CA ASN A 3 -0.82 -26.17 3.54
C ASN A 3 -0.80 -24.99 4.54
N TYR A 4 -1.56 -23.93 4.27
CA TYR A 4 -1.55 -22.73 5.13
C TYR A 4 -2.01 -23.01 6.58
N GLN A 5 -2.88 -24.00 6.80
CA GLN A 5 -3.36 -24.39 8.12
C GLN A 5 -2.25 -25.10 8.91
N ASP A 6 -1.47 -25.97 8.25
CA ASP A 6 -0.33 -26.64 8.86
C ASP A 6 0.74 -25.63 9.29
N ILE A 7 1.02 -24.63 8.45
CA ILE A 7 1.97 -23.54 8.72
C ILE A 7 1.46 -22.67 9.87
N TYR A 8 0.16 -22.34 9.89
CA TYR A 8 -0.44 -21.59 10.98
C TYR A 8 -0.28 -22.31 12.32
N GLN A 9 -0.51 -23.63 12.37
CA GLN A 9 -0.34 -24.40 13.61
C GLN A 9 1.11 -24.34 14.11
N GLN A 10 2.09 -24.44 13.21
CA GLN A 10 3.52 -24.31 13.56
C GLN A 10 3.86 -22.91 14.06
N ALA A 11 3.42 -21.86 13.34
CA ALA A 11 3.62 -20.48 13.76
C ALA A 11 2.94 -20.18 15.11
N ASN A 12 1.81 -20.82 15.39
CA ASN A 12 1.08 -20.60 16.64
C ASN A 12 1.80 -21.19 17.87
N GLN A 13 2.70 -22.17 17.67
CA GLN A 13 3.54 -22.76 18.72
C GLN A 13 4.72 -21.87 19.12
N LEU A 14 5.03 -20.83 18.33
CA LEU A 14 6.12 -19.90 18.64
C LEU A 14 5.81 -19.04 19.89
N PRO A 15 6.84 -18.68 20.68
CA PRO A 15 6.74 -17.62 21.68
C PRO A 15 6.19 -16.32 21.09
N ALA A 16 5.56 -15.49 21.91
CA ALA A 16 4.89 -14.27 21.45
C ALA A 16 5.81 -13.33 20.64
N LEU A 17 7.07 -13.18 21.06
CA LEU A 17 8.04 -12.33 20.36
C LEU A 17 8.43 -12.89 18.99
N GLU A 18 8.70 -14.20 18.90
CA GLU A 18 9.06 -14.86 17.64
C GLU A 18 7.88 -14.86 16.65
N LYS A 19 6.66 -15.02 17.17
CA LYS A 19 5.42 -14.91 16.37
C LYS A 19 5.24 -13.51 15.79
N LEU A 20 5.53 -12.47 16.56
CA LEU A 20 5.51 -11.08 16.08
C LEU A 20 6.55 -10.87 14.98
N GLN A 21 7.79 -11.33 15.19
CA GLN A 21 8.85 -11.22 14.20
C GLN A 21 8.50 -11.95 12.89
N LEU A 22 7.91 -13.15 12.97
CA LEU A 22 7.44 -13.87 11.79
C LEU A 22 6.35 -13.09 11.04
N ALA A 23 5.41 -12.47 11.76
CA ALA A 23 4.37 -11.64 11.15
C ALA A 23 4.96 -10.42 10.44
N GLU A 24 5.95 -9.75 11.04
CA GLU A 24 6.64 -8.61 10.42
C GLU A 24 7.37 -9.00 9.13
N LEU A 25 8.06 -10.15 9.11
CA LEU A 25 8.73 -10.65 7.90
C LEU A 25 7.72 -10.96 6.78
N LEU A 26 6.62 -11.64 7.11
CA LEU A 26 5.58 -11.95 6.14
C LEU A 26 4.90 -10.69 5.58
N LEU A 27 4.67 -9.68 6.42
CA LEU A 27 4.14 -8.40 5.98
C LEU A 27 5.13 -7.66 5.07
N ALA A 28 6.41 -7.63 5.42
CA ALA A 28 7.44 -7.00 4.61
C ALA A 28 7.55 -7.64 3.21
N ASP A 29 7.40 -8.96 3.10
CA ASP A 29 7.39 -9.66 1.81
C ASP A 29 6.15 -9.30 0.96
N LEU A 30 5.01 -9.04 1.60
CA LEU A 30 3.77 -8.64 0.91
C LEU A 30 3.76 -7.15 0.53
N ASP A 31 4.46 -6.31 1.31
CA ASP A 31 4.63 -4.89 1.07
C ASP A 31 5.74 -4.58 0.04
N ALA A 32 6.28 -5.60 -0.64
CA ALA A 32 7.27 -5.42 -1.68
C ALA A 32 6.68 -4.61 -2.85
N PRO A 33 7.27 -3.44 -3.21
CA PRO A 33 6.78 -2.63 -4.30
C PRO A 33 6.95 -3.41 -5.62
N ASP A 34 5.89 -3.44 -6.41
CA ASP A 34 5.95 -3.97 -7.77
C ASP A 34 6.51 -2.87 -8.69
N PRO A 35 7.72 -3.06 -9.28
CA PRO A 35 8.36 -2.03 -10.10
C PRO A 35 7.56 -1.64 -11.35
N GLU A 36 6.72 -2.54 -11.88
CA GLU A 36 5.84 -2.26 -13.00
C GLU A 36 4.71 -1.33 -12.56
N ILE A 37 4.06 -1.65 -11.44
CA ILE A 37 3.03 -0.81 -10.83
C ILE A 37 3.57 0.57 -10.48
N ASP A 38 4.75 0.65 -9.87
CA ASP A 38 5.41 1.92 -9.55
C ASP A 38 5.67 2.77 -10.79
N THR A 39 6.03 2.13 -11.91
CA THR A 39 6.27 2.82 -13.18
C THR A 39 4.96 3.37 -13.76
N ILE A 40 3.89 2.58 -13.74
CA ILE A 40 2.56 3.02 -14.18
C ILE A 40 2.07 4.20 -13.33
N TRP A 41 2.24 4.14 -12.00
CA TRP A 41 1.88 5.23 -11.10
C TRP A 41 2.68 6.50 -11.36
N ARG A 42 3.98 6.38 -11.62
CA ARG A 42 4.85 7.52 -11.94
C ARG A 42 4.37 8.23 -13.21
N ASP A 43 4.06 7.46 -14.25
CA ASP A 43 3.59 8.01 -15.52
C ASP A 43 2.24 8.71 -15.37
N GLU A 44 1.30 8.10 -14.65
CA GLU A 44 -0.01 8.71 -14.38
C GLU A 44 0.10 9.98 -13.53
N ALA A 45 0.90 9.96 -12.48
CA ALA A 45 1.13 11.13 -11.63
C ALA A 45 1.72 12.30 -12.43
N GLN A 46 2.70 12.01 -13.31
CA GLN A 46 3.29 13.02 -14.19
C GLN A 46 2.26 13.59 -15.18
N LYS A 47 1.46 12.73 -15.82
CA LYS A 47 0.39 13.16 -16.75
C LYS A 47 -0.61 14.07 -16.05
N ARG A 48 -1.10 13.69 -14.87
CA ARG A 48 -2.03 14.51 -14.07
C ARG A 48 -1.44 15.85 -13.67
N TRP A 49 -0.17 15.87 -13.26
CA TRP A 49 0.51 17.11 -12.90
C TRP A 49 0.61 18.06 -14.10
N GLN A 50 0.97 17.56 -15.28
CA GLN A 50 1.06 18.37 -16.49
C GLN A 50 -0.30 18.95 -16.89
N ALA A 51 -1.35 18.13 -16.90
CA ALA A 51 -2.70 18.58 -17.24
C ALA A 51 -3.24 19.59 -16.21
N TYR A 52 -2.96 19.41 -14.91
CA TYR A 52 -3.25 20.43 -13.89
C TYR A 52 -2.54 21.75 -14.18
N ARG A 53 -1.23 21.70 -14.49
CA ARG A 53 -0.43 22.89 -14.83
C ARG A 53 -0.92 23.60 -16.09
N ALA A 54 -1.43 22.85 -17.05
CA ALA A 54 -2.05 23.35 -18.28
C ALA A 54 -3.49 23.87 -18.08
N LYS A 55 -4.07 23.71 -16.88
CA LYS A 55 -5.48 24.01 -16.57
C LYS A 55 -6.47 23.18 -17.39
N GLU A 56 -6.07 21.97 -17.78
CA GLU A 56 -6.88 21.01 -18.53
C GLU A 56 -7.65 20.06 -17.60
N LEU A 57 -7.43 20.15 -16.29
CA LEU A 57 -8.14 19.37 -15.27
C LEU A 57 -9.03 20.27 -14.42
N ASP A 58 -10.24 19.77 -14.15
CA ASP A 58 -11.09 20.31 -13.09
C ASP A 58 -10.46 20.04 -11.72
N THR A 59 -10.57 21.01 -10.83
CA THR A 59 -9.95 20.96 -9.50
C THR A 59 -10.96 21.34 -8.44
N VAL A 60 -10.80 20.77 -7.25
CA VAL A 60 -11.61 21.12 -6.07
C VAL A 60 -10.70 21.83 -5.08
N SER A 61 -11.18 22.93 -4.50
CA SER A 61 -10.39 23.67 -3.51
C SER A 61 -10.22 22.84 -2.23
N TYR A 62 -9.09 23.05 -1.55
CA TYR A 62 -8.82 22.42 -0.26
C TYR A 62 -9.95 22.68 0.75
N GLU A 63 -10.46 23.90 0.81
CA GLU A 63 -11.56 24.27 1.69
C GLU A 63 -12.82 23.43 1.44
N ALA A 64 -13.19 23.20 0.17
CA ALA A 64 -14.34 22.39 -0.18
C ALA A 64 -14.17 20.93 0.26
N VAL A 65 -12.97 20.36 0.14
CA VAL A 65 -12.66 19.00 0.59
C VAL A 65 -12.74 18.89 2.12
N MET A 66 -12.20 19.87 2.84
CA MET A 66 -12.14 19.84 4.30
C MET A 66 -13.47 20.14 4.99
N LYS A 67 -14.45 20.69 4.27
CA LYS A 67 -15.77 21.02 4.81
C LYS A 67 -16.49 19.84 5.47
N LYS A 68 -16.25 18.61 5.03
CA LYS A 68 -16.88 17.39 5.59
C LYS A 68 -16.28 16.92 6.91
N TYR A 69 -15.13 17.48 7.31
CA TYR A 69 -14.41 17.13 8.55
C TYR A 69 -14.46 18.24 9.61
N LYS A 70 -15.21 19.31 9.33
CA LYS A 70 -15.57 20.36 10.29
C LYS A 70 -16.95 20.07 10.84
#